data_AF-A0A812YYQ5-F1
#
_entry.id   AF-A0A812YYQ5-F1
#
_cell.length_a   1.000
_cell.length_b   1.000
_cell.length_c   1.000
_cell.angle_alpha   90.00
_cell.angle_beta   90.00
_cell.angle_gamma   90.00
#
_symmetry.space_group_name_H-M   'P 1'
#
loop_
_entity.id
_entity.type
_entity.pdbx_description
1 polymer ?
#
loop_
_entity_poly.entity_id
_entity_poly.type
_entity_poly.pdbx_seq_one_letter_code
_entity_poly.pdbx_strand_id
1 'polypeptide(L)'
;MKPSRCPGLYFWRALTCVLALLLLLLQFTTLSLLTASTSVLLISHAGSHGKGFCKALKVTVAKRCRRWVGCPEVLCEVDHGETIHHKRKGATPSRTFVLLLRDPRDVVTSLHKKGHQSCSSRFDCSVQRIRSVANWTEAQHREYSNQPEAFILFFEEAASDLHETLHSLAGLLGMDLSSATDEESGAWRNATKHGKICQTRSEYPAWIGSYVSTVMREELSQDLWNRWASCNVTWTPAPCHHQAVLEVHEGLHGDVCRWPGGGQTCPVPCRDSQDMPDMRRCVMGNESCRAAHIEDRWRDQFVPNTLTPRVMHTFYEPTTNDAREHPRKQTLASWEYHWRRAGWHTRVLGLDDAKKSAFYKQLLVRLNRIPLGPNPAYEKMCYLRYLAMAEAGGGWMSDYDTLPMQLLATSGLMDKGRFTVLQGHVPALMSGSQEEWRRMSVLLTESAILMTRQTPMPRLVSDMHAMAGLVNKSGLKNKSFDALTSYNWVADATTYVRPDSECGDFRSFHLAIHVSHASLTEGLGLPMEEVEARRPTIMKETMERFWSCIG
;
A
#
# COMPACT_ATOMS: atom_id res chain seq x y z
N MET A 1 -23.78 103.57 -19.33
CA MET A 1 -22.95 102.60 -18.58
C MET A 1 -23.38 101.19 -18.98
N LYS A 2 -22.47 100.37 -19.52
CA LYS A 2 -22.74 99.00 -19.99
C LYS A 2 -22.74 98.01 -18.82
N PRO A 3 -23.64 97.02 -18.76
CA PRO A 3 -23.63 96.01 -17.71
C PRO A 3 -22.55 94.96 -17.98
N SER A 4 -21.69 94.72 -17.00
CA SER A 4 -20.69 93.68 -16.97
C SER A 4 -21.35 92.31 -16.77
N ARG A 5 -21.10 91.38 -17.70
CA ARG A 5 -21.51 89.98 -17.58
C ARG A 5 -20.50 89.25 -16.68
N CYS A 6 -20.97 88.73 -15.53
CA CYS A 6 -20.19 87.86 -14.65
C CYS A 6 -19.99 86.47 -15.28
N PRO A 7 -18.75 86.02 -15.56
CA PRO A 7 -18.49 84.68 -16.10
C PRO A 7 -18.44 83.58 -15.02
N GLY A 8 -18.57 83.94 -13.74
CA GLY A 8 -18.29 83.03 -12.63
C GLY A 8 -19.26 81.85 -12.46
N LEU A 9 -20.52 81.97 -12.90
CA LEU A 9 -21.53 80.95 -12.57
C LEU A 9 -21.41 79.66 -13.39
N TYR A 10 -20.87 79.74 -14.61
CA TYR A 10 -20.72 78.56 -15.48
C TYR A 10 -19.52 77.71 -15.09
N PHE A 11 -18.46 78.34 -14.57
CA PHE A 11 -17.25 77.63 -14.13
C PHE A 11 -17.53 76.71 -12.93
N TRP A 12 -18.29 77.19 -11.94
CA TRP A 12 -18.62 76.39 -10.75
C TRP A 12 -19.54 75.21 -11.07
N ARG A 13 -20.50 75.37 -12.01
CA ARG A 13 -21.36 74.26 -12.45
C ARG A 13 -20.59 73.19 -13.23
N ALA A 14 -19.65 73.61 -14.09
CA ALA A 14 -18.79 72.68 -14.80
C ALA A 14 -17.87 71.92 -13.84
N LEU A 15 -17.28 72.61 -12.86
CA LEU A 15 -16.40 72.01 -11.85
C LEU A 15 -17.14 71.00 -10.96
N THR A 16 -18.38 71.30 -10.53
CA THR A 16 -19.19 70.34 -9.76
C THR A 16 -19.58 69.11 -10.57
N CYS A 17 -19.87 69.24 -11.87
CA CYS A 17 -20.14 68.08 -12.73
C CYS A 17 -18.90 67.21 -12.92
N VAL A 18 -17.72 67.82 -13.11
CA VAL A 18 -16.45 67.08 -13.27
C VAL A 18 -16.06 66.35 -11.99
N LEU A 19 -16.23 66.97 -10.81
CA LEU A 19 -15.99 66.34 -9.52
C LEU A 19 -16.97 65.19 -9.23
N ALA A 20 -18.26 65.35 -9.57
CA ALA A 20 -19.24 64.28 -9.43
C ALA A 20 -18.94 63.10 -10.37
N LEU A 21 -18.50 63.38 -11.61
CA LEU A 21 -18.08 62.35 -12.56
C LEU A 21 -16.81 61.63 -12.10
N LEU A 22 -15.83 62.35 -11.56
CA LEU A 22 -14.61 61.77 -10.99
C LEU A 22 -14.90 60.91 -9.76
N LEU A 23 -15.82 61.33 -8.88
CA LEU A 23 -16.28 60.53 -7.74
C LEU A 23 -17.04 59.28 -8.18
N LEU A 24 -17.87 59.36 -9.21
CA LEU A 24 -18.52 58.20 -9.83
C LEU A 24 -17.50 57.26 -10.48
N LEU A 25 -16.50 57.79 -11.19
CA LEU A 25 -15.43 56.98 -11.78
C LEU A 25 -14.52 56.36 -10.71
N LEU A 26 -14.25 57.05 -9.60
CA LEU A 26 -13.55 56.51 -8.42
C LEU A 26 -14.37 55.43 -7.71
N GLN A 27 -15.69 55.61 -7.58
CA GLN A 27 -16.59 54.57 -7.06
C GLN A 27 -16.66 53.36 -8.00
N PHE A 28 -16.69 53.56 -9.32
CA PHE A 28 -16.68 52.47 -10.29
C PHE A 28 -15.33 51.73 -10.33
N THR A 29 -14.21 52.45 -10.29
CA THR A 29 -12.87 51.84 -10.29
C THR A 29 -12.55 51.15 -8.96
N THR A 30 -13.00 51.68 -7.82
CA THR A 30 -12.90 50.98 -6.52
C THR A 30 -13.83 49.77 -6.46
N LEU A 31 -15.05 49.82 -7.01
CA LEU A 31 -15.91 48.63 -7.15
C LEU A 31 -15.30 47.57 -8.08
N SER A 32 -14.69 47.98 -9.20
CA SER A 32 -14.08 47.06 -10.17
C SER A 32 -12.74 46.49 -9.71
N LEU A 33 -12.00 47.20 -8.84
CA LEU A 33 -10.80 46.68 -8.17
C LEU A 33 -11.12 45.74 -6.99
N LEU A 34 -12.36 45.77 -6.47
CA LEU A 34 -12.85 44.86 -5.44
C LEU A 34 -13.42 43.54 -6.01
N THR A 35 -13.61 43.43 -7.33
CA THR A 35 -14.03 42.19 -7.98
C THR A 35 -12.84 41.39 -8.49
N ALA A 36 -11.89 41.04 -7.61
CA ALA A 36 -10.94 39.99 -7.94
C ALA A 36 -11.73 38.68 -8.10
N SER A 37 -11.68 38.09 -9.30
CA SER A 37 -12.31 36.80 -9.57
C SER A 37 -11.72 35.75 -8.64
N THR A 38 -12.46 35.43 -7.59
CA THR A 38 -12.06 34.41 -6.62
C THR A 38 -12.12 33.08 -7.34
N SER A 39 -11.02 32.34 -7.45
CA SER A 39 -11.10 30.96 -8.00
C SER A 39 -11.15 29.97 -6.85
N VAL A 40 -12.07 29.03 -6.94
CA VAL A 40 -12.21 27.94 -5.98
C VAL A 40 -11.51 26.72 -6.56
N LEU A 41 -10.41 26.29 -5.95
CA LEU A 41 -9.74 25.05 -6.34
C LEU A 41 -10.19 23.92 -5.41
N LEU A 42 -10.94 22.96 -5.96
CA LEU A 42 -11.27 21.72 -5.26
C LEU A 42 -10.16 20.69 -5.49
N ILE A 43 -9.53 20.24 -4.42
CA ILE A 43 -8.57 19.13 -4.43
C ILE A 43 -9.21 17.92 -3.77
N SER A 44 -9.16 16.77 -4.44
CA SER A 44 -9.76 15.54 -3.92
C SER A 44 -9.03 14.30 -4.41
N HIS A 45 -8.96 13.27 -3.57
CA HIS A 45 -8.35 12.01 -3.96
C HIS A 45 -9.19 11.26 -5.01
N ALA A 46 -8.57 10.56 -5.96
CA ALA A 46 -9.26 9.64 -6.84
C ALA A 46 -9.95 8.55 -6.01
N GLY A 47 -11.28 8.53 -6.07
CA GLY A 47 -12.08 7.61 -5.26
C GLY A 47 -13.01 8.28 -4.24
N SER A 48 -12.74 9.53 -3.88
CA SER A 48 -13.57 10.35 -2.97
C SER A 48 -14.90 10.82 -3.56
N HIS A 49 -15.31 10.30 -4.72
CA HIS A 49 -16.38 10.90 -5.53
C HIS A 49 -16.14 12.38 -5.87
N GLY A 50 -14.89 12.85 -5.86
CA GLY A 50 -14.51 14.24 -6.15
C GLY A 50 -15.13 14.84 -7.42
N LYS A 51 -15.33 14.04 -8.48
CA LYS A 51 -16.06 14.48 -9.69
C LYS A 51 -17.52 14.83 -9.42
N GLY A 52 -18.20 14.04 -8.59
CA GLY A 52 -19.58 14.30 -8.17
C GLY A 52 -19.67 15.56 -7.32
N PHE A 53 -18.78 15.68 -6.33
CA PHE A 53 -18.68 16.84 -5.46
C PHE A 53 -18.38 18.12 -6.27
N CYS A 54 -17.38 18.06 -7.15
CA CYS A 54 -17.05 19.13 -8.08
C CYS A 54 -18.26 19.56 -8.92
N LYS A 55 -19.01 18.60 -9.48
CA LYS A 55 -20.20 18.88 -10.27
C LYS A 55 -21.26 19.60 -9.43
N ALA A 56 -21.49 19.15 -8.20
CA ALA A 56 -22.44 19.77 -7.29
C ALA A 56 -22.00 21.20 -6.90
N LEU A 57 -20.72 21.40 -6.60
CA LEU A 57 -20.14 22.71 -6.31
C LEU A 57 -20.28 23.67 -7.49
N LYS A 58 -19.91 23.23 -8.70
CA LYS A 58 -20.09 24.00 -9.94
C LYS A 58 -21.54 24.43 -10.17
N VAL A 59 -22.50 23.52 -9.95
CA VAL A 59 -23.92 23.83 -10.10
C VAL A 59 -24.38 24.85 -9.06
N THR A 60 -23.93 24.71 -7.81
CA THR A 60 -24.28 25.61 -6.70
C THR A 60 -23.76 27.02 -6.97
N VAL A 61 -22.48 27.14 -7.31
CA VAL A 61 -21.86 28.42 -7.67
C VAL A 61 -22.54 29.01 -8.90
N ALA A 62 -22.71 28.26 -9.98
CA ALA A 62 -23.31 28.78 -11.20
C ALA A 62 -24.76 29.28 -11.01
N LYS A 63 -25.59 28.61 -10.20
CA LYS A 63 -26.99 29.02 -9.97
C LYS A 63 -27.08 30.29 -9.13
N ARG A 64 -26.37 30.33 -8.01
CA ARG A 64 -26.40 31.46 -7.06
C ARG A 64 -25.78 32.71 -7.63
N CYS A 65 -24.81 32.52 -8.52
CA CYS A 65 -24.01 33.59 -9.02
C CYS A 65 -24.59 34.27 -10.29
N ARG A 66 -25.68 33.75 -10.89
CA ARG A 66 -26.39 34.43 -11.99
C ARG A 66 -26.85 35.87 -11.69
N ARG A 67 -26.89 36.27 -10.42
CA ARG A 67 -27.29 37.62 -9.98
C ARG A 67 -26.11 38.53 -9.59
N TRP A 68 -24.86 38.06 -9.64
CA TRP A 68 -23.69 38.77 -9.13
C TRP A 68 -22.64 38.99 -10.22
N VAL A 69 -21.99 40.17 -10.23
CA VAL A 69 -20.81 40.45 -11.06
C VAL A 69 -19.57 39.99 -10.29
N GLY A 70 -18.73 39.15 -10.91
CA GLY A 70 -17.49 38.64 -10.27
C GLY A 70 -17.55 37.20 -9.78
N CYS A 71 -18.32 36.33 -10.44
CA CYS A 71 -18.54 34.97 -9.98
C CYS A 71 -17.27 34.14 -9.87
N PRO A 72 -17.12 33.38 -8.76
CA PRO A 72 -15.95 32.56 -8.61
C PRO A 72 -15.92 31.44 -9.64
N GLU A 73 -14.77 31.29 -10.30
CA GLU A 73 -14.55 30.15 -11.18
C GLU A 73 -14.17 28.94 -10.32
N VAL A 74 -14.97 27.88 -10.41
CA VAL A 74 -14.67 26.62 -9.71
C VAL A 74 -13.80 25.75 -10.61
N LEU A 75 -12.53 25.64 -10.25
CA LEU A 75 -11.57 24.71 -10.82
C LEU A 75 -11.55 23.45 -9.95
N CYS A 76 -11.58 22.29 -10.57
CA CYS A 76 -11.53 21.02 -9.84
C CYS A 76 -10.37 20.20 -10.34
N GLU A 77 -9.45 19.90 -9.42
CA GLU A 77 -8.34 19.00 -9.64
C GLU A 77 -8.60 17.73 -8.83
N VAL A 78 -8.70 16.60 -9.53
CA VAL A 78 -8.80 15.30 -8.89
C VAL A 78 -7.42 14.69 -8.98
N ASP A 79 -6.69 14.71 -7.86
CA ASP A 79 -5.39 14.06 -7.76
C ASP A 79 -5.63 12.57 -7.52
N HIS A 80 -4.87 11.74 -8.21
CA HIS A 80 -4.92 10.29 -8.05
C HIS A 80 -4.14 9.78 -6.83
N GLY A 81 -3.54 10.67 -6.04
CA GLY A 81 -2.77 10.33 -4.85
C GLY A 81 -1.39 9.78 -5.17
N GLU A 82 -0.94 9.95 -6.42
CA GLU A 82 0.36 9.44 -6.90
C GLU A 82 1.40 10.57 -7.00
N THR A 83 0.98 11.84 -7.04
CA THR A 83 1.88 12.99 -7.13
C THR A 83 1.73 13.91 -5.92
N ILE A 84 2.68 13.87 -4.98
CA ILE A 84 2.69 14.72 -3.77
C ILE A 84 2.90 16.22 -4.09
N HIS A 85 3.35 16.54 -5.30
CA HIS A 85 3.70 17.90 -5.68
C HIS A 85 2.79 18.44 -6.77
N HIS A 86 1.64 19.00 -6.37
CA HIS A 86 1.06 20.10 -7.12
C HIS A 86 2.03 21.30 -7.01
N LYS A 87 3.03 21.36 -7.89
CA LYS A 87 3.84 22.59 -8.05
C LYS A 87 2.86 23.71 -8.36
N ARG A 88 2.73 24.68 -7.45
CA ARG A 88 2.07 25.99 -7.63
C ARG A 88 2.72 26.74 -8.82
N LYS A 89 2.51 26.27 -10.05
CA LYS A 89 2.97 26.98 -11.24
C LYS A 89 2.02 28.15 -11.46
N GLY A 90 2.42 29.32 -10.95
CA GLY A 90 1.79 30.61 -11.24
C GLY A 90 0.50 30.89 -10.46
N ALA A 91 0.44 30.52 -9.17
CA ALA A 91 -0.73 30.85 -8.34
C ALA A 91 -0.90 32.39 -8.25
N THR A 92 -2.00 32.89 -8.80
CA THR A 92 -2.46 34.26 -8.58
C THR A 92 -2.90 34.43 -7.12
N PRO A 93 -2.66 35.58 -6.49
CA PRO A 93 -2.80 35.78 -5.03
C PRO A 93 -4.24 35.76 -4.46
N SER A 94 -5.25 35.31 -5.22
CA SER A 94 -6.68 35.37 -4.82
C SER A 94 -7.43 34.06 -5.06
N ARG A 95 -6.88 32.93 -4.58
CA ARG A 95 -7.55 31.62 -4.65
C ARG A 95 -8.04 31.20 -3.27
N THR A 96 -9.29 30.78 -3.19
CA THR A 96 -9.82 30.03 -2.05
C THR A 96 -9.65 28.55 -2.35
N PHE A 97 -9.09 27.80 -1.42
CA PHE A 97 -8.88 26.36 -1.59
C PHE A 97 -9.95 25.59 -0.84
N VAL A 98 -10.53 24.59 -1.48
CA VAL A 98 -11.42 23.63 -0.82
C VAL A 98 -10.75 22.26 -0.93
N LEU A 99 -10.25 21.76 0.19
CA LEU A 99 -9.63 20.44 0.25
C LEU A 99 -10.68 19.43 0.72
N LEU A 100 -11.06 18.49 -0.15
CA LEU A 100 -11.96 17.41 0.22
C LEU A 100 -11.14 16.15 0.58
N LEU A 101 -11.04 15.89 1.88
CA LEU A 101 -10.45 14.68 2.41
C LEU A 101 -11.52 13.60 2.59
N ARG A 102 -11.11 12.34 2.47
CA ARG A 102 -11.93 11.17 2.74
C ARG A 102 -11.08 10.16 3.46
N ASP A 103 -11.69 9.32 4.28
CA ASP A 103 -11.01 8.21 4.94
C ASP A 103 -10.11 7.43 3.95
N PRO A 104 -8.78 7.38 4.16
CA PRO A 104 -7.84 6.65 3.32
C PRO A 104 -8.24 5.19 3.04
N ARG A 105 -8.95 4.51 3.96
CA ARG A 105 -9.46 3.13 3.78
C ARG A 105 -10.44 3.05 2.63
N ASP A 106 -11.37 4.00 2.61
CA ASP A 106 -12.41 4.11 1.58
C ASP A 106 -11.80 4.49 0.24
N VAL A 107 -10.82 5.39 0.27
CA VAL A 107 -10.06 5.80 -0.91
C VAL A 107 -9.38 4.59 -1.55
N VAL A 108 -8.56 3.85 -0.80
CA VAL A 108 -7.88 2.65 -1.28
C VAL A 108 -8.86 1.61 -1.83
N THR A 109 -9.98 1.41 -1.14
CA THR A 109 -11.05 0.49 -1.57
C THR A 109 -11.66 0.90 -2.91
N SER A 110 -11.82 2.20 -3.12
CA SER A 110 -12.46 2.76 -4.31
C SER A 110 -11.54 2.81 -5.53
N LEU A 111 -10.21 2.96 -5.34
CA LEU A 111 -9.22 2.89 -6.42
C LEU A 111 -9.27 1.56 -7.16
N HIS A 112 -9.56 0.47 -6.44
CA HIS A 112 -9.64 -0.86 -7.04
C HIS A 112 -10.76 -1.01 -8.07
N LYS A 113 -11.93 -0.39 -7.83
CA LYS A 113 -13.11 -0.52 -8.72
C LYS A 113 -12.86 -0.01 -10.14
N LYS A 114 -11.75 0.70 -10.38
CA LYS A 114 -11.37 1.22 -11.69
C LYS A 114 -10.50 0.26 -12.53
N GLY A 115 -10.21 -0.95 -12.05
CA GLY A 115 -9.58 -2.00 -12.86
C GLY A 115 -8.13 -1.70 -13.27
N HIS A 116 -7.29 -1.29 -12.31
CA HIS A 116 -5.88 -1.01 -12.59
C HIS A 116 -5.14 -2.30 -13.00
N GLN A 117 -4.43 -2.25 -14.14
CA GLN A 117 -3.76 -3.42 -14.75
C GLN A 117 -2.50 -3.90 -14.01
N SER A 118 -2.00 -3.14 -13.03
CA SER A 118 -0.67 -3.36 -12.43
C SER A 118 -0.67 -4.24 -11.17
N CYS A 119 -1.82 -4.55 -10.58
CA CYS A 119 -1.89 -5.32 -9.34
C CYS A 119 -2.33 -6.76 -9.61
N SER A 120 -1.67 -7.73 -8.96
CA SER A 120 -2.01 -9.15 -9.07
C SER A 120 -3.36 -9.51 -8.44
N SER A 121 -3.80 -8.73 -7.44
CA SER A 121 -5.09 -8.90 -6.77
C SER A 121 -5.59 -7.59 -6.17
N ARG A 122 -6.86 -7.58 -5.75
CA ARG A 122 -7.46 -6.47 -4.98
C ARG A 122 -6.70 -6.17 -3.69
N PHE A 123 -6.26 -7.23 -3.01
CA PHE A 123 -5.57 -7.18 -1.72
C PHE A 123 -4.20 -6.57 -1.86
N ASP A 124 -3.45 -7.06 -2.85
CA ASP A 124 -2.16 -6.53 -3.24
C ASP A 124 -2.29 -5.02 -3.49
N CYS A 125 -3.20 -4.60 -4.36
CA CYS A 125 -3.42 -3.18 -4.65
C CYS A 125 -3.71 -2.31 -3.40
N SER A 126 -4.42 -2.85 -2.41
CA SER A 126 -4.79 -2.09 -1.22
C SER A 126 -3.66 -1.97 -0.22
N VAL A 127 -2.97 -3.07 0.02
CA VAL A 127 -1.75 -3.11 0.82
C VAL A 127 -0.68 -2.23 0.17
N GLN A 128 -0.60 -2.25 -1.16
CA GLN A 128 0.39 -1.49 -1.90
C GLN A 128 0.18 0.03 -1.86
N ARG A 129 -1.08 0.48 -1.80
CA ARG A 129 -1.41 1.91 -1.91
C ARG A 129 -1.67 2.58 -0.57
N ILE A 130 -1.94 1.85 0.51
CA ILE A 130 -2.42 2.49 1.75
C ILE A 130 -1.44 3.50 2.34
N ARG A 131 -0.14 3.22 2.37
CA ARG A 131 0.87 4.20 2.83
C ARG A 131 0.85 5.45 1.96
N SER A 132 0.92 5.30 0.64
CA SER A 132 0.87 6.44 -0.29
C SER A 132 -0.38 7.30 -0.12
N VAL A 133 -1.56 6.67 0.05
CA VAL A 133 -2.82 7.38 0.29
C VAL A 133 -2.83 8.08 1.64
N ALA A 134 -2.35 7.42 2.71
CA ALA A 134 -2.26 8.00 4.04
C ALA A 134 -1.28 9.19 4.06
N ASN A 135 -0.10 9.04 3.49
CA ASN A 135 0.93 10.07 3.43
C ASN A 135 0.48 11.26 2.60
N TRP A 136 -0.19 11.02 1.47
CA TRP A 136 -0.82 12.09 0.68
C TRP A 136 -1.86 12.84 1.53
N THR A 137 -2.71 12.11 2.25
CA THR A 137 -3.78 12.69 3.08
C THR A 137 -3.20 13.57 4.19
N GLU A 138 -2.19 13.07 4.91
CA GLU A 138 -1.47 13.82 5.95
C GLU A 138 -0.75 15.04 5.38
N ALA A 139 -0.03 14.89 4.25
CA ALA A 139 0.70 15.98 3.62
C ALA A 139 -0.24 17.11 3.16
N GLN A 140 -1.36 16.77 2.50
CA GLN A 140 -2.35 17.76 2.07
C GLN A 140 -3.01 18.44 3.27
N HIS A 141 -3.43 17.67 4.29
CA HIS A 141 -4.00 18.25 5.49
C HIS A 141 -3.02 19.25 6.15
N ARG A 142 -1.75 18.88 6.31
CA ARG A 142 -0.72 19.73 6.92
C ARG A 142 -0.45 21.00 6.09
N GLU A 143 -0.40 20.87 4.77
CA GLU A 143 -0.18 22.00 3.86
C GLU A 143 -1.33 23.01 3.92
N TYR A 144 -2.57 22.53 3.91
CA TYR A 144 -3.76 23.40 3.83
C TYR A 144 -4.30 23.85 5.19
N SER A 145 -4.03 23.14 6.29
CA SER A 145 -4.53 23.56 7.62
C SER A 145 -3.93 24.88 8.10
N ASN A 146 -2.76 25.26 7.57
CA ASN A 146 -2.08 26.51 7.91
C ASN A 146 -2.41 27.66 6.95
N GLN A 147 -3.26 27.44 5.94
CA GLN A 147 -3.63 28.45 4.95
C GLN A 147 -4.98 29.07 5.33
N PRO A 148 -5.04 30.39 5.63
CA PRO A 148 -6.29 31.05 6.02
C PRO A 148 -7.34 31.05 4.89
N GLU A 149 -6.89 30.97 3.64
CA GLU A 149 -7.72 30.84 2.44
C GLU A 149 -8.18 29.40 2.14
N ALA A 150 -7.79 28.42 2.94
CA ALA A 150 -8.14 27.02 2.73
C ALA A 150 -9.26 26.56 3.65
N PHE A 151 -10.15 25.75 3.09
CA PHE A 151 -11.26 25.14 3.79
C PHE A 151 -11.22 23.63 3.59
N ILE A 152 -11.01 22.93 4.69
CA ILE A 152 -10.88 21.47 4.69
C ILE A 152 -12.25 20.89 5.00
N LEU A 153 -12.74 20.07 4.07
CA LEU A 153 -13.97 19.31 4.19
C LEU A 153 -13.64 17.84 4.30
N PHE A 154 -14.24 17.19 5.29
CA PHE A 154 -14.22 15.74 5.39
C PHE A 154 -15.46 15.18 4.69
N PHE A 155 -15.25 14.21 3.82
CA PHE A 155 -16.32 13.56 3.06
C PHE A 155 -17.38 12.97 3.99
N GLU A 156 -16.97 12.43 5.12
CA GLU A 156 -17.83 11.84 6.13
C GLU A 156 -18.77 12.88 6.77
N GLU A 157 -18.26 14.05 7.10
CA GLU A 157 -19.03 15.19 7.63
C GLU A 157 -20.02 15.68 6.57
N ALA A 158 -19.54 15.90 5.33
CA ALA A 158 -20.36 16.30 4.18
C ALA A 158 -21.47 15.29 3.82
N ALA A 159 -21.24 14.01 4.10
CA ALA A 159 -22.23 12.95 3.88
C ALA A 159 -23.24 12.84 5.04
N SER A 160 -22.85 13.20 6.26
CA SER A 160 -23.67 13.14 7.48
C SER A 160 -24.66 14.30 7.58
N ASP A 161 -24.17 15.53 7.45
CA ASP A 161 -24.97 16.75 7.45
C ASP A 161 -24.57 17.63 6.28
N LEU A 162 -25.22 17.34 5.16
CA LEU A 162 -24.99 18.08 3.93
C LEU A 162 -25.42 19.54 4.07
N HIS A 163 -26.44 19.84 4.89
CA HIS A 163 -26.96 21.20 4.99
C HIS A 163 -25.96 22.11 5.73
N GLU A 164 -25.44 21.65 6.86
CA GLU A 164 -24.40 22.35 7.62
C GLU A 164 -23.12 22.54 6.80
N THR A 165 -22.71 21.51 6.06
CA THR A 165 -21.53 21.56 5.18
C THR A 165 -21.71 22.61 4.07
N LEU A 166 -22.90 22.66 3.45
CA LEU A 166 -23.21 23.68 2.45
C LEU A 166 -23.23 25.07 3.05
N HIS A 167 -23.84 25.25 4.22
CA HIS A 167 -23.86 26.53 4.95
C HIS A 167 -22.45 27.03 5.26
N SER A 168 -21.58 26.15 5.75
CA SER A 168 -20.18 26.49 6.06
C SER A 168 -19.40 26.87 4.79
N LEU A 169 -19.56 26.08 3.72
CA LEU A 169 -18.91 26.36 2.44
C LEU A 169 -19.40 27.67 1.81
N ALA A 170 -20.69 27.96 1.90
CA ALA A 170 -21.23 29.21 1.40
C ALA A 170 -20.79 30.41 2.23
N GLY A 171 -20.72 30.29 3.55
CA GLY A 171 -20.17 31.34 4.42
C GLY A 171 -18.73 31.69 4.03
N LEU A 172 -17.90 30.67 3.78
CA LEU A 172 -16.54 30.85 3.27
C LEU A 172 -16.50 31.57 1.91
N LEU A 173 -17.39 31.19 1.00
CA LEU A 173 -17.46 31.77 -0.34
C LEU A 173 -18.21 33.12 -0.38
N GLY A 174 -18.65 33.65 0.77
CA GLY A 174 -19.43 34.88 0.85
C GLY A 174 -20.81 34.78 0.17
N MET A 175 -21.37 33.56 0.09
CA MET A 175 -22.62 33.25 -0.57
C MET A 175 -23.78 33.13 0.44
N ASP A 176 -24.94 33.67 0.10
CA ASP A 176 -26.16 33.48 0.91
C ASP A 176 -26.92 32.20 0.49
N LEU A 177 -27.07 31.28 1.46
CA LEU A 177 -27.81 30.02 1.34
C LEU A 177 -29.19 30.02 2.00
N SER A 178 -29.72 31.17 2.43
CA SER A 178 -31.05 31.32 3.03
C SER A 178 -32.21 30.71 2.22
N SER A 179 -31.98 30.32 0.95
CA SER A 179 -32.96 29.74 0.03
C SER A 179 -32.45 28.51 -0.74
N ALA A 180 -31.49 27.73 -0.21
CA ALA A 180 -30.99 26.51 -0.87
C ALA A 180 -32.16 25.65 -1.40
N THR A 181 -32.24 25.43 -2.71
CA THR A 181 -33.39 24.72 -3.28
C THR A 181 -33.25 23.21 -3.06
N ASP A 182 -34.37 22.49 -3.00
CA ASP A 182 -34.37 21.02 -2.94
C ASP A 182 -33.57 20.37 -4.06
N GLU A 183 -33.47 21.05 -5.21
CA GLU A 183 -32.70 20.64 -6.37
C GLU A 183 -31.19 20.77 -6.15
N GLU A 184 -30.71 21.85 -5.50
CA GLU A 184 -29.31 22.00 -5.09
C GLU A 184 -28.94 20.91 -4.08
N SER A 185 -29.79 20.73 -3.06
CA SER A 185 -29.64 19.64 -2.09
C SER A 185 -29.66 18.25 -2.76
N GLY A 186 -30.47 18.06 -3.82
CA GLY A 186 -30.52 16.84 -4.62
C GLY A 186 -29.24 16.55 -5.40
N ALA A 187 -28.62 17.57 -6.00
CA ALA A 187 -27.35 17.42 -6.72
C ALA A 187 -26.23 16.93 -5.79
N TRP A 188 -26.19 17.47 -4.58
CA TRP A 188 -25.24 17.09 -3.56
C TRP A 188 -25.51 15.71 -2.95
N ARG A 189 -26.77 15.36 -2.67
CA ARG A 189 -27.15 14.00 -2.24
C ARG A 189 -26.72 12.92 -3.24
N ASN A 190 -26.83 13.22 -4.54
CA ASN A 190 -26.38 12.33 -5.61
C ASN A 190 -24.85 12.26 -5.72
N ALA A 191 -24.15 13.34 -5.36
CA ALA A 191 -22.69 13.40 -5.35
C ALA A 191 -22.06 12.62 -4.19
N THR A 192 -22.68 12.67 -3.00
CA THR A 192 -22.15 12.05 -1.79
C THR A 192 -22.62 10.60 -1.56
N LYS A 193 -23.57 10.09 -2.37
CA LYS A 193 -24.24 8.78 -2.16
C LYS A 193 -24.62 8.60 -0.69
N HIS A 194 -25.64 9.36 -0.28
CA HIS A 194 -26.18 9.40 1.08
C HIS A 194 -26.25 8.02 1.77
N GLY A 195 -25.84 7.95 3.03
CA GLY A 195 -26.05 6.80 3.91
C GLY A 195 -24.92 5.77 3.99
N LYS A 196 -23.75 6.02 3.39
CA LYS A 196 -22.58 5.14 3.57
C LYS A 196 -21.35 5.96 3.96
N ILE A 197 -21.36 6.49 5.17
CA ILE A 197 -20.17 7.00 5.85
C ILE A 197 -19.33 5.76 6.21
N CYS A 198 -18.01 5.79 5.98
CA CYS A 198 -17.13 4.62 6.13
C CYS A 198 -17.60 3.44 5.25
N GLN A 199 -17.57 3.61 3.92
CA GLN A 199 -18.14 2.66 2.94
C GLN A 199 -17.52 1.27 2.95
N THR A 200 -16.41 1.09 3.67
CA THR A 200 -15.79 -0.19 3.94
C THR A 200 -16.66 -1.06 4.88
N ARG A 201 -17.87 -1.44 4.44
CA ARG A 201 -18.23 -2.87 4.59
C ARG A 201 -17.23 -3.61 3.72
N SER A 202 -16.07 -3.90 4.30
CA SER A 202 -14.91 -4.21 3.50
C SER A 202 -15.18 -5.52 2.77
N GLU A 203 -15.10 -5.49 1.45
CA GLU A 203 -14.85 -6.71 0.69
C GLU A 203 -13.44 -7.26 1.00
N TYR A 204 -12.66 -6.53 1.82
CA TYR A 204 -11.39 -6.97 2.35
C TYR A 204 -11.58 -7.89 3.56
N PRO A 205 -10.78 -8.97 3.66
CA PRO A 205 -10.56 -9.69 4.89
C PRO A 205 -10.17 -8.76 6.06
N ALA A 206 -10.56 -9.16 7.26
CA ALA A 206 -10.33 -8.39 8.49
C ALA A 206 -8.86 -8.00 8.73
N TRP A 207 -7.93 -8.86 8.33
CA TRP A 207 -6.49 -8.59 8.51
C TRP A 207 -5.98 -7.46 7.61
N ILE A 208 -6.45 -7.36 6.36
CA ILE A 208 -6.10 -6.22 5.50
C ILE A 208 -6.65 -4.96 6.12
N GLY A 209 -7.86 -5.05 6.64
CA GLY A 209 -8.46 -3.98 7.40
C GLY A 209 -7.64 -3.51 8.59
N SER A 210 -7.19 -4.46 9.39
CA SER A 210 -6.31 -4.21 10.54
C SER A 210 -4.97 -3.63 10.09
N TYR A 211 -4.35 -4.18 9.05
CA TYR A 211 -3.10 -3.68 8.48
C TYR A 211 -3.25 -2.24 7.99
N VAL A 212 -4.24 -1.99 7.14
CA VAL A 212 -4.57 -0.66 6.62
C VAL A 212 -4.84 0.33 7.75
N SER A 213 -5.58 -0.08 8.78
CA SER A 213 -5.86 0.77 9.94
C SER A 213 -4.62 1.03 10.79
N THR A 214 -3.72 0.05 10.91
CA THR A 214 -2.44 0.18 11.63
C THR A 214 -1.53 1.15 10.90
N VAL A 215 -1.35 0.95 9.59
CA VAL A 215 -0.62 1.88 8.73
C VAL A 215 -1.18 3.28 8.87
N MET A 216 -2.50 3.47 8.83
CA MET A 216 -3.07 4.81 8.99
C MET A 216 -2.82 5.42 10.37
N ARG A 217 -2.87 4.62 11.44
CA ARG A 217 -2.54 5.13 12.78
C ARG A 217 -1.08 5.56 12.88
N GLU A 218 -0.18 4.88 12.17
CA GLU A 218 1.24 5.20 12.13
C GLU A 218 1.54 6.43 11.25
N GLU A 219 0.87 6.54 10.10
CA GLU A 219 1.17 7.56 9.08
C GLU A 219 0.38 8.87 9.24
N LEU A 220 -0.80 8.84 9.89
CA LEU A 220 -1.61 10.03 10.11
C LEU A 220 -1.31 10.66 11.47
N SER A 221 -1.38 11.98 11.52
CA SER A 221 -1.43 12.72 12.79
C SER A 221 -2.58 12.24 13.68
N GLN A 222 -2.40 12.36 15.00
CA GLN A 222 -3.40 11.93 15.97
C GLN A 222 -4.77 12.59 15.74
N ASP A 223 -4.79 13.85 15.30
CA ASP A 223 -6.01 14.59 14.98
C ASP A 223 -6.78 13.97 13.80
N LEU A 224 -6.08 13.70 12.69
CA LEU A 224 -6.68 13.02 11.54
C LEU A 224 -7.12 11.60 11.88
N TRP A 225 -6.29 10.85 12.61
CA TRP A 225 -6.64 9.51 13.06
C TRP A 225 -7.90 9.55 13.93
N ASN A 226 -7.99 10.44 14.91
CA ASN A 226 -9.15 10.56 15.81
C ASN A 226 -10.44 10.88 15.06
N ARG A 227 -10.37 11.72 14.02
CA ARG A 227 -11.53 12.02 13.16
C ARG A 227 -12.11 10.75 12.52
N TRP A 228 -11.25 9.92 11.94
CA TRP A 228 -11.65 8.67 11.31
C TRP A 228 -11.68 7.47 12.26
N ALA A 229 -11.23 7.59 13.51
CA ALA A 229 -11.31 6.49 14.48
C ALA A 229 -12.76 6.13 14.81
N SER A 230 -13.67 7.10 14.70
CA SER A 230 -15.12 6.92 14.86
C SER A 230 -15.75 6.09 13.73
N CYS A 231 -15.09 6.00 12.57
CA CYS A 231 -15.45 5.04 11.55
C CYS A 231 -15.14 3.64 12.09
N ASN A 232 -16.16 3.05 12.73
CA ASN A 232 -16.15 1.70 13.24
C ASN A 232 -16.25 0.74 12.04
N VAL A 233 -15.17 0.71 11.25
CA VAL A 233 -15.04 -0.18 10.12
C VAL A 233 -14.93 -1.58 10.71
N THR A 234 -16.07 -2.26 10.81
CA THR A 234 -16.07 -3.70 11.05
C THR A 234 -15.52 -4.33 9.79
N TRP A 235 -14.21 -4.58 9.80
CA TRP A 235 -13.49 -5.22 8.72
C TRP A 235 -13.81 -6.72 8.60
N THR A 236 -14.80 -7.21 9.32
CA THR A 236 -15.40 -8.51 9.04
C THR A 236 -16.07 -8.41 7.67
N PRO A 237 -15.48 -8.97 6.59
CA PRO A 237 -16.21 -9.04 5.34
C PRO A 237 -17.53 -9.70 5.65
N ALA A 238 -18.63 -9.12 5.16
CA ALA A 238 -19.90 -9.83 5.24
C ALA A 238 -19.62 -11.22 4.63
N PRO A 239 -19.82 -12.31 5.40
CA PRO A 239 -19.40 -13.63 4.95
C PRO A 239 -20.07 -13.98 3.63
N CYS A 240 -21.18 -13.31 3.32
CA CYS A 240 -21.92 -13.40 2.08
C CYS A 240 -22.01 -12.05 1.35
N HIS A 241 -21.98 -12.08 0.02
CA HIS A 241 -22.28 -10.89 -0.79
C HIS A 241 -23.77 -10.55 -0.76
N HIS A 242 -24.07 -9.24 -0.78
CA HIS A 242 -25.44 -8.71 -0.94
C HIS A 242 -26.42 -9.21 0.15
N GLN A 243 -27.66 -9.51 -0.22
CA GLN A 243 -28.74 -9.97 0.68
C GLN A 243 -28.65 -11.46 1.02
N ALA A 244 -27.57 -12.16 0.63
CA ALA A 244 -27.40 -13.56 0.98
C ALA A 244 -27.11 -13.69 2.48
N VAL A 245 -27.71 -14.70 3.10
CA VAL A 245 -27.56 -15.00 4.53
C VAL A 245 -26.53 -16.12 4.69
N LEU A 246 -25.61 -15.96 5.64
CA LEU A 246 -24.71 -17.04 6.01
C LEU A 246 -25.50 -18.11 6.75
N GLU A 247 -25.54 -19.30 6.17
CA GLU A 247 -26.01 -20.50 6.83
C GLU A 247 -24.80 -21.29 7.31
N VAL A 248 -24.73 -21.51 8.62
CA VAL A 248 -23.70 -22.34 9.26
C VAL A 248 -24.23 -23.78 9.27
N HIS A 249 -23.55 -24.69 8.57
CA HIS A 249 -24.00 -26.09 8.43
C HIS A 249 -23.06 -27.04 9.14
N GLU A 250 -23.48 -27.78 10.16
CA GLU A 250 -22.64 -28.83 10.74
C GLU A 250 -22.31 -29.93 9.71
N GLY A 251 -21.07 -30.42 9.67
CA GLY A 251 -20.62 -31.48 8.75
C GLY A 251 -19.79 -31.01 7.54
N LEU A 252 -19.65 -31.88 6.53
CA LEU A 252 -18.66 -31.77 5.45
C LEU A 252 -18.91 -30.64 4.43
N HIS A 253 -20.09 -30.01 4.43
CA HIS A 253 -20.46 -29.06 3.38
C HIS A 253 -19.94 -27.63 3.59
N GLY A 254 -19.57 -27.27 4.83
CA GLY A 254 -19.10 -25.93 5.17
C GLY A 254 -20.21 -24.92 5.29
N ASP A 255 -19.86 -23.72 5.73
CA ASP A 255 -20.78 -22.60 5.73
C ASP A 255 -21.10 -22.21 4.29
N VAL A 256 -22.34 -21.79 4.02
CA VAL A 256 -22.78 -21.36 2.69
C VAL A 256 -23.58 -20.06 2.77
N CYS A 257 -23.51 -19.29 1.70
CA CYS A 257 -24.26 -18.07 1.52
C CYS A 257 -25.48 -18.34 0.65
N ARG A 258 -26.68 -18.30 1.25
CA ARG A 258 -27.93 -18.57 0.56
C ARG A 258 -28.65 -17.28 0.17
N TRP A 259 -29.06 -17.20 -1.09
CA TRP A 259 -29.85 -16.10 -1.62
C TRP A 259 -31.36 -16.30 -1.39
N PRO A 260 -32.14 -15.21 -1.22
CA PRO A 260 -33.60 -15.31 -1.08
C PRO A 260 -34.30 -16.04 -2.24
N GLY A 261 -33.76 -15.95 -3.45
CA GLY A 261 -34.32 -16.56 -4.66
C GLY A 261 -33.96 -18.04 -4.90
N GLY A 262 -33.28 -18.69 -3.94
CA GLY A 262 -32.78 -20.06 -4.13
C GLY A 262 -31.47 -20.05 -4.92
N GLY A 263 -30.37 -20.23 -4.21
CA GLY A 263 -29.02 -20.27 -4.77
C GLY A 263 -28.02 -20.22 -3.63
N GLN A 264 -26.95 -20.99 -3.72
CA GLN A 264 -25.92 -21.08 -2.69
C GLN A 264 -24.56 -20.77 -3.30
N THR A 265 -23.73 -20.05 -2.55
CA THR A 265 -22.32 -19.83 -2.89
C THR A 265 -21.48 -19.96 -1.63
N CYS A 266 -20.18 -20.17 -1.78
CA CYS A 266 -19.30 -20.19 -0.62
C CYS A 266 -19.16 -18.80 -0.03
N PRO A 267 -18.94 -18.71 1.30
CA PRO A 267 -18.60 -17.46 1.93
C PRO A 267 -17.41 -16.81 1.22
N VAL A 268 -17.44 -15.48 1.10
CA VAL A 268 -16.39 -14.69 0.45
C VAL A 268 -14.99 -15.07 0.96
N PRO A 269 -14.77 -15.23 2.29
CA PRO A 269 -13.45 -15.60 2.79
C PRO A 269 -13.00 -16.99 2.35
N CYS A 270 -13.93 -17.93 2.12
CA CYS A 270 -13.65 -19.28 1.62
C CYS A 270 -13.28 -19.27 0.14
N ARG A 271 -13.97 -18.46 -0.65
CA ARG A 271 -13.76 -18.38 -2.11
C ARG A 271 -12.44 -17.70 -2.46
N ASP A 272 -12.04 -16.70 -1.67
CA ASP A 272 -10.89 -15.86 -1.98
C ASP A 272 -9.56 -16.43 -1.44
N SER A 273 -9.60 -17.44 -0.55
CA SER A 273 -8.40 -18.26 -0.27
C SER A 273 -8.12 -19.14 -1.49
N GLN A 274 -7.00 -18.89 -2.17
CA GLN A 274 -6.63 -19.45 -3.49
C GLN A 274 -6.49 -20.99 -3.57
N ASP A 275 -6.85 -21.74 -2.53
CA ASP A 275 -6.63 -23.18 -2.38
C ASP A 275 -7.90 -24.04 -2.53
N MET A 276 -9.00 -23.56 -3.13
CA MET A 276 -10.20 -24.40 -3.33
C MET A 276 -10.25 -25.04 -4.74
N PRO A 277 -10.00 -26.37 -4.88
CA PRO A 277 -10.06 -27.06 -6.16
C PRO A 277 -11.50 -27.35 -6.64
N ASP A 278 -12.54 -27.17 -5.81
CA ASP A 278 -13.93 -27.39 -6.22
C ASP A 278 -14.90 -26.38 -5.61
N MET A 279 -15.45 -25.49 -6.43
CA MET A 279 -16.47 -24.50 -6.01
C MET A 279 -17.85 -25.12 -5.71
N ARG A 280 -18.06 -26.42 -5.96
CA ARG A 280 -19.38 -27.06 -5.76
C ARG A 280 -19.64 -27.46 -4.30
N ARG A 281 -18.60 -27.54 -3.48
CA ARG A 281 -18.69 -27.84 -2.04
C ARG A 281 -17.70 -26.90 -1.38
N CYS A 282 -18.16 -26.04 -0.47
CA CYS A 282 -17.33 -25.04 0.17
C CYS A 282 -16.35 -25.69 1.15
N VAL A 283 -15.37 -26.42 0.62
CA VAL A 283 -14.47 -27.32 1.33
C VAL A 283 -13.04 -26.93 1.02
N MET A 284 -12.28 -26.59 2.06
CA MET A 284 -10.85 -26.34 1.97
C MET A 284 -10.10 -27.62 2.33
N GLY A 285 -9.61 -28.34 1.32
CA GLY A 285 -8.96 -29.65 1.53
C GLY A 285 -9.94 -30.70 2.05
N ASN A 286 -9.66 -31.28 3.23
CA ASN A 286 -10.57 -32.22 3.93
C ASN A 286 -11.50 -31.54 4.94
N GLU A 287 -11.38 -30.22 5.13
CA GLU A 287 -12.17 -29.48 6.11
C GLU A 287 -13.23 -28.63 5.42
N SER A 288 -14.45 -28.71 5.94
CA SER A 288 -15.54 -27.83 5.56
C SER A 288 -15.16 -26.37 5.87
N CYS A 289 -15.28 -25.47 4.90
CA CYS A 289 -14.91 -24.07 5.13
C CYS A 289 -15.84 -23.43 6.16
N ARG A 290 -15.27 -22.81 7.21
CA ARG A 290 -16.01 -22.10 8.25
C ARG A 290 -15.63 -20.64 8.24
N ALA A 291 -16.59 -19.76 8.02
CA ALA A 291 -16.37 -18.31 8.02
C ALA A 291 -15.77 -17.85 9.36
N ALA A 292 -16.25 -18.43 10.48
CA ALA A 292 -15.74 -18.13 11.82
C ALA A 292 -14.27 -18.55 12.02
N HIS A 293 -13.89 -19.78 11.64
CA HIS A 293 -12.49 -20.23 11.77
C HIS A 293 -11.51 -19.44 10.90
N ILE A 294 -12.01 -18.88 9.79
CA ILE A 294 -11.20 -18.03 8.94
C ILE A 294 -10.85 -16.75 9.70
N GLU A 295 -11.79 -16.10 10.39
CA GLU A 295 -11.49 -14.91 11.21
C GLU A 295 -10.46 -15.19 12.32
N ASP A 296 -10.59 -16.30 13.05
CA ASP A 296 -9.62 -16.69 14.09
C ASP A 296 -8.23 -16.99 13.50
N ARG A 297 -8.17 -17.71 12.37
CA ARG A 297 -6.93 -17.96 11.59
C ARG A 297 -6.18 -16.67 11.23
N TRP A 298 -6.90 -15.60 10.93
CA TRP A 298 -6.30 -14.33 10.52
C TRP A 298 -5.87 -13.48 11.71
N ARG A 299 -6.61 -13.50 12.82
CA ARG A 299 -6.28 -12.78 14.05
C ARG A 299 -4.92 -13.24 14.60
N ASP A 300 -4.70 -14.55 14.67
CA ASP A 300 -3.47 -15.12 15.23
C ASP A 300 -2.23 -14.92 14.34
N GLN A 301 -2.42 -14.71 13.03
CA GLN A 301 -1.31 -14.48 12.08
C GLN A 301 -0.82 -13.04 12.01
N PHE A 302 -1.66 -12.05 12.30
CA PHE A 302 -1.35 -10.66 11.93
C PHE A 302 -1.64 -9.62 13.01
N VAL A 303 -2.20 -9.99 14.16
CA VAL A 303 -2.15 -9.08 15.33
C VAL A 303 -0.70 -9.04 15.82
N PRO A 304 -0.02 -7.89 15.72
CA PRO A 304 1.29 -7.69 16.33
C PRO A 304 1.29 -8.20 17.76
N ASN A 305 2.13 -9.18 18.07
CA ASN A 305 2.50 -9.35 19.47
C ASN A 305 3.45 -8.18 19.78
N THR A 306 2.87 -7.06 20.23
CA THR A 306 3.56 -5.79 20.48
C THR A 306 4.63 -5.89 21.56
N LEU A 307 4.72 -7.02 22.26
CA LEU A 307 5.57 -7.18 23.44
C LEU A 307 6.97 -7.71 23.13
N THR A 308 7.26 -8.23 21.92
CA THR A 308 8.61 -8.66 21.54
C THR A 308 8.85 -8.50 20.03
N PRO A 309 9.83 -7.66 19.60
CA PRO A 309 10.25 -7.62 18.20
C PRO A 309 10.68 -9.01 17.75
N ARG A 310 10.30 -9.41 16.54
CA ARG A 310 10.70 -10.71 16.01
C ARG A 310 12.15 -10.69 15.54
N VAL A 311 12.72 -11.89 15.44
CA VAL A 311 14.07 -12.11 14.95
C VAL A 311 14.02 -12.37 13.44
N MET A 312 14.71 -11.54 12.66
CA MET A 312 15.06 -11.83 11.27
C MET A 312 16.36 -12.62 11.26
N HIS A 313 16.30 -13.85 10.77
CA HIS A 313 17.47 -14.69 10.64
C HIS A 313 18.12 -14.51 9.27
N THR A 314 19.41 -14.79 9.20
CA THR A 314 20.09 -15.13 7.95
C THR A 314 21.04 -16.30 8.19
N PHE A 315 21.57 -16.88 7.12
CA PHE A 315 22.58 -17.94 7.23
C PHE A 315 23.87 -17.48 6.59
N TYR A 316 24.97 -17.58 7.33
CA TYR A 316 26.28 -17.23 6.84
C TYR A 316 27.33 -18.18 7.42
N GLU A 317 28.06 -18.86 6.54
CA GLU A 317 29.20 -19.69 6.92
C GLU A 317 30.46 -19.18 6.20
N PRO A 318 31.45 -18.63 6.93
CA PRO A 318 32.71 -18.17 6.35
C PRO A 318 33.42 -19.28 5.58
N THR A 319 33.93 -18.96 4.39
CA THR A 319 34.80 -19.88 3.64
C THR A 319 36.25 -19.48 3.82
N THR A 320 37.06 -20.38 4.39
CA THR A 320 38.50 -20.14 4.55
C THR A 320 39.17 -19.88 3.20
N ASN A 321 39.99 -18.84 3.12
CA ASN A 321 40.76 -18.46 1.93
C ASN A 321 39.95 -17.97 0.70
N ASP A 322 38.70 -17.52 0.88
CA ASP A 322 37.95 -16.86 -0.20
C ASP A 322 38.22 -15.34 -0.18
N ALA A 323 38.80 -14.79 -1.26
CA ALA A 323 39.01 -13.35 -1.40
C ALA A 323 37.70 -12.53 -1.32
N ARG A 324 36.55 -13.17 -1.58
CA ARG A 324 35.21 -12.57 -1.48
C ARG A 324 34.68 -12.49 -0.04
N GLU A 325 35.37 -13.09 0.92
CA GLU A 325 34.95 -13.10 2.33
C GLU A 325 34.81 -11.69 2.91
N HIS A 326 35.73 -10.78 2.56
CA HIS A 326 35.68 -9.40 3.06
C HIS A 326 34.43 -8.64 2.56
N PRO A 327 34.15 -8.59 1.23
CA PRO A 327 32.89 -8.03 0.74
C PRO A 327 31.65 -8.70 1.33
N ARG A 328 31.60 -10.03 1.46
CA ARG A 328 30.44 -10.73 2.05
C ARG A 328 30.16 -10.33 3.49
N LYS A 329 31.20 -10.16 4.31
CA LYS A 329 31.05 -9.63 5.67
C LYS A 329 30.47 -8.21 5.69
N GLN A 330 30.85 -7.37 4.72
CA GLN A 330 30.27 -6.03 4.58
C GLN A 330 28.81 -6.09 4.13
N THR A 331 28.46 -6.99 3.20
CA THR A 331 27.07 -7.27 2.80
C THR A 331 26.23 -7.68 4.02
N LEU A 332 26.73 -8.63 4.82
CA LEU A 332 26.09 -9.08 6.05
C LEU A 332 25.92 -7.96 7.09
N ALA A 333 26.92 -7.09 7.23
CA ALA A 333 26.83 -5.92 8.11
C ALA A 333 25.77 -4.91 7.63
N SER A 334 25.65 -4.70 6.32
CA SER A 334 24.60 -3.85 5.73
C SER A 334 23.20 -4.46 5.97
N TRP A 335 23.05 -5.77 5.75
CA TRP A 335 21.83 -6.51 6.08
C TRP A 335 21.43 -6.31 7.54
N GLU A 336 22.35 -6.55 8.47
CA GLU A 336 22.08 -6.43 9.91
C GLU A 336 21.67 -5.01 10.28
N TYR A 337 22.38 -4.01 9.79
CA TYR A 337 22.08 -2.61 10.06
C TYR A 337 20.67 -2.23 9.59
N HIS A 338 20.29 -2.57 8.36
CA HIS A 338 18.99 -2.17 7.83
C HIS A 338 17.82 -2.93 8.43
N TRP A 339 17.95 -4.24 8.71
CA TRP A 339 16.91 -4.98 9.43
C TRP A 339 16.70 -4.46 10.85
N ARG A 340 17.79 -4.12 11.58
CA ARG A 340 17.68 -3.46 12.89
C ARG A 340 17.04 -2.08 12.80
N ARG A 341 17.38 -1.28 11.79
CA ARG A 341 16.74 0.03 11.54
C ARG A 341 15.25 -0.10 11.25
N ALA A 342 14.82 -1.19 10.61
CA ALA A 342 13.42 -1.55 10.41
C ALA A 342 12.72 -2.15 11.67
N GLY A 343 13.40 -2.14 12.82
CA GLY A 343 12.86 -2.57 14.12
C GLY A 343 13.02 -4.06 14.44
N TRP A 344 13.70 -4.84 13.59
CA TRP A 344 13.91 -6.27 13.81
C TRP A 344 15.08 -6.56 14.75
N HIS A 345 14.98 -7.62 15.54
CA HIS A 345 16.18 -8.28 16.05
C HIS A 345 16.83 -9.09 14.94
N THR A 346 18.16 -9.17 14.90
CA THR A 346 18.88 -9.93 13.88
C THR A 346 19.64 -11.09 14.51
N ARG A 347 19.66 -12.23 13.81
CA ARG A 347 20.48 -13.39 14.19
C ARG A 347 21.09 -14.05 12.97
N VAL A 348 22.41 -14.13 12.96
CA VAL A 348 23.15 -14.88 11.94
C VAL A 348 23.30 -16.32 12.41
N LEU A 349 22.78 -17.26 11.64
CA LEU A 349 22.92 -18.69 11.86
C LEU A 349 24.12 -19.22 11.08
N GLY A 350 24.77 -20.25 11.62
CA GLY A 350 25.92 -20.90 10.99
C GLY A 350 25.81 -22.41 10.97
N LEU A 351 26.89 -23.06 10.55
CA LEU A 351 26.97 -24.53 10.48
C LEU A 351 26.73 -25.20 11.83
N ASP A 352 27.12 -24.58 12.94
CA ASP A 352 26.92 -25.12 14.28
C ASP A 352 25.45 -25.16 14.70
N ASP A 353 24.60 -24.27 14.18
CA ASP A 353 23.15 -24.38 14.36
C ASP A 353 22.60 -25.58 13.59
N ALA A 354 23.04 -25.79 12.34
CA ALA A 354 22.60 -26.93 11.53
C ALA A 354 23.03 -28.29 12.13
N LYS A 355 24.23 -28.36 12.74
CA LYS A 355 24.77 -29.58 13.37
C LYS A 355 23.94 -30.08 14.56
N LYS A 356 23.11 -29.23 15.17
CA LYS A 356 22.21 -29.62 16.26
C LYS A 356 21.14 -30.61 15.81
N SER A 357 20.81 -30.62 14.51
CA SER A 357 19.78 -31.50 13.98
C SER A 357 20.25 -32.94 13.89
N ALA A 358 19.44 -33.88 14.37
CA ALA A 358 19.70 -35.31 14.19
C ALA A 358 19.75 -35.72 12.69
N PHE A 359 19.09 -34.97 11.80
CA PHE A 359 19.11 -35.21 10.35
C PHE A 359 20.39 -34.73 9.66
N TYR A 360 21.25 -33.95 10.33
CA TYR A 360 22.42 -33.32 9.72
C TYR A 360 23.31 -34.31 8.95
N LYS A 361 23.74 -35.40 9.61
CA LYS A 361 24.61 -36.42 8.98
C LYS A 361 23.93 -37.09 7.79
N GLN A 362 22.63 -37.37 7.90
CA GLN A 362 21.86 -37.99 6.81
C GLN A 362 21.71 -37.04 5.62
N LEU A 363 21.47 -35.76 5.87
CA LEU A 363 21.43 -34.73 4.84
C LEU A 363 22.76 -34.65 4.08
N LEU A 364 23.90 -34.65 4.78
CA LEU A 364 25.21 -34.64 4.12
C LEU A 364 25.40 -35.81 3.14
N VAL A 365 24.99 -37.01 3.54
CA VAL A 365 25.05 -38.20 2.67
C VAL A 365 24.15 -38.06 1.44
N ARG A 366 22.98 -37.42 1.60
CA ARG A 366 22.06 -37.16 0.49
C ARG A 366 22.61 -36.09 -0.46
N LEU A 367 23.20 -35.01 0.06
CA LEU A 367 23.79 -33.93 -0.74
C LEU A 367 24.94 -34.41 -1.62
N ASN A 368 25.70 -35.43 -1.20
CA ASN A 368 26.73 -36.06 -2.03
C ASN A 368 26.19 -36.73 -3.31
N ARG A 369 24.86 -36.90 -3.44
CA ARG A 369 24.21 -37.47 -4.63
C ARG A 369 23.68 -36.42 -5.59
N ILE A 370 23.77 -35.14 -5.22
CA ILE A 370 23.22 -34.03 -5.99
C ILE A 370 24.39 -33.34 -6.72
N PRO A 371 24.27 -33.05 -8.04
CA PRO A 371 25.29 -32.30 -8.74
C PRO A 371 25.23 -30.83 -8.30
N LEU A 372 26.08 -30.47 -7.34
CA LEU A 372 26.13 -29.12 -6.75
C LEU A 372 26.97 -28.12 -7.59
N GLY A 373 27.23 -28.44 -8.86
CA GLY A 373 27.92 -27.55 -9.81
C GLY A 373 29.36 -27.18 -9.41
N PRO A 374 29.86 -26.01 -9.88
CA PRO A 374 31.27 -25.61 -9.73
C PRO A 374 31.64 -25.12 -8.33
N ASN A 375 30.67 -24.79 -7.48
CA ASN A 375 30.90 -24.34 -6.10
C ASN A 375 30.11 -25.20 -5.10
N PRO A 376 30.45 -26.49 -4.97
CA PRO A 376 29.66 -27.42 -4.16
C PRO A 376 29.64 -27.08 -2.67
N ALA A 377 30.68 -26.40 -2.16
CA ALA A 377 30.73 -25.97 -0.77
C ALA A 377 29.65 -24.91 -0.49
N TYR A 378 29.52 -23.90 -1.34
CA TYR A 378 28.49 -22.87 -1.23
C TYR A 378 27.08 -23.47 -1.36
N GLU A 379 26.83 -24.27 -2.40
CA GLU A 379 25.52 -24.87 -2.62
C GLU A 379 25.10 -25.80 -1.47
N LYS A 380 26.06 -26.53 -0.89
CA LYS A 380 25.81 -27.35 0.30
C LYS A 380 25.34 -26.51 1.49
N MET A 381 25.93 -25.32 1.68
CA MET A 381 25.50 -24.39 2.74
C MET A 381 24.08 -23.87 2.50
N CYS A 382 23.71 -23.62 1.25
CA CYS A 382 22.34 -23.24 0.87
C CYS A 382 21.31 -24.29 1.30
N TYR A 383 21.60 -25.59 1.24
CA TYR A 383 20.71 -26.64 1.79
C TYR A 383 20.74 -26.74 3.32
N LEU A 384 21.89 -26.46 3.94
CA LEU A 384 22.03 -26.54 5.40
C LEU A 384 21.30 -25.42 6.14
N ARG A 385 21.05 -24.27 5.50
CA ARG A 385 20.32 -23.14 6.09
C ARG A 385 18.94 -23.52 6.62
N TYR A 386 18.25 -24.44 5.94
CA TYR A 386 16.91 -24.91 6.34
C TYR A 386 16.96 -25.72 7.65
N LEU A 387 18.02 -26.52 7.86
CA LEU A 387 18.22 -27.20 9.14
C LEU A 387 18.60 -26.22 10.24
N ALA A 388 19.48 -25.25 9.96
CA ALA A 388 19.83 -24.23 10.94
C ALA A 388 18.59 -23.47 11.43
N MET A 389 17.68 -23.09 10.52
CA MET A 389 16.42 -22.46 10.88
C MET A 389 15.51 -23.35 11.71
N ALA A 390 15.38 -24.62 11.35
CA ALA A 390 14.59 -25.57 12.12
C ALA A 390 15.12 -25.68 13.57
N GLU A 391 16.43 -25.80 13.75
CA GLU A 391 17.05 -25.91 15.07
C GLU A 391 17.12 -24.57 15.83
N ALA A 392 16.92 -23.44 15.14
CA ALA A 392 16.75 -22.13 15.77
C ALA A 392 15.33 -21.88 16.31
N GLY A 393 14.37 -22.79 16.05
CA GLY A 393 12.96 -22.66 16.45
C GLY A 393 12.03 -22.15 15.35
N GLY A 394 12.50 -22.08 14.09
CA GLY A 394 11.78 -21.50 12.97
C GLY A 394 11.82 -19.97 12.97
N GLY A 395 10.81 -19.34 12.36
CA GLY A 395 10.72 -17.89 12.26
C GLY A 395 10.85 -17.35 10.85
N TRP A 396 11.29 -16.10 10.78
CA TRP A 396 11.61 -15.39 9.54
C TRP A 396 13.10 -15.56 9.19
N MET A 397 13.39 -15.74 7.90
CA MET A 397 14.74 -15.76 7.36
C MET A 397 14.79 -14.95 6.06
N SER A 398 15.85 -14.18 5.87
CA SER A 398 16.20 -13.62 4.56
C SER A 398 17.63 -13.99 4.18
N ASP A 399 17.91 -13.99 2.89
CA ASP A 399 19.29 -13.98 2.42
C ASP A 399 19.95 -12.65 2.81
N TYR A 400 21.26 -12.69 3.03
CA TYR A 400 22.00 -11.53 3.54
C TYR A 400 22.19 -10.42 2.49
N ASP A 401 21.70 -10.62 1.26
CA ASP A 401 21.56 -9.61 0.21
C ASP A 401 20.10 -9.14 0.01
N THR A 402 19.23 -9.46 0.97
CA THR A 402 17.83 -9.03 0.99
C THR A 402 17.58 -8.02 2.11
N LEU A 403 17.05 -6.85 1.77
CA LEU A 403 16.89 -5.70 2.67
C LEU A 403 15.42 -5.38 2.94
N PRO A 404 15.07 -4.92 4.15
CA PRO A 404 13.69 -4.61 4.49
C PRO A 404 13.21 -3.39 3.70
N MET A 405 11.95 -3.41 3.27
CA MET A 405 11.23 -2.22 2.86
C MET A 405 10.05 -2.00 3.78
N GLN A 406 8.93 -2.69 3.55
CA GLN A 406 7.68 -2.48 4.27
C GLN A 406 7.31 -3.64 5.21
N LEU A 407 8.21 -4.60 5.42
CA LEU A 407 8.00 -5.70 6.36
C LEU A 407 8.24 -5.26 7.81
N LEU A 408 7.18 -5.28 8.62
CA LEU A 408 7.19 -4.84 10.01
C LEU A 408 7.77 -5.91 10.95
N ALA A 409 8.57 -5.50 11.94
CA ALA A 409 9.13 -6.40 12.95
C ALA A 409 8.11 -7.14 13.82
N THR A 410 6.85 -6.71 13.75
CA THR A 410 5.71 -7.31 14.43
C THR A 410 4.97 -8.34 13.58
N SER A 411 5.32 -8.50 12.31
CA SER A 411 4.64 -9.40 11.37
C SER A 411 4.69 -10.85 11.84
N GLY A 412 3.51 -11.49 11.95
CA GLY A 412 3.40 -12.90 12.26
C GLY A 412 4.04 -13.82 11.23
N LEU A 413 4.06 -15.13 11.50
CA LEU A 413 4.48 -16.07 10.45
C LEU A 413 3.37 -16.15 9.41
N MET A 414 3.76 -16.21 8.14
CA MET A 414 2.81 -16.31 7.04
C MET A 414 2.09 -17.67 7.08
N ASP A 415 0.86 -17.71 6.59
CA ASP A 415 0.04 -18.92 6.40
C ASP A 415 0.05 -19.86 7.63
N LYS A 416 -0.24 -19.32 8.81
CA LYS A 416 -0.25 -20.03 10.10
C LYS A 416 1.09 -20.70 10.44
N GLY A 417 2.20 -20.13 9.97
CA GLY A 417 3.51 -20.74 10.15
C GLY A 417 3.80 -21.90 9.19
N ARG A 418 2.99 -22.10 8.14
CA ARG A 418 3.42 -22.92 7.00
C ARG A 418 4.62 -22.31 6.30
N PHE A 419 5.44 -23.17 5.73
CA PHE A 419 6.61 -22.71 4.99
C PHE A 419 6.17 -21.84 3.81
N THR A 420 6.62 -20.58 3.82
CA THR A 420 6.24 -19.57 2.83
C THR A 420 7.48 -18.90 2.24
N VAL A 421 7.56 -18.82 0.91
CA VAL A 421 8.59 -18.09 0.16
C VAL A 421 7.97 -16.84 -0.47
N LEU A 422 8.62 -15.69 -0.33
CA LEU A 422 8.06 -14.40 -0.76
C LEU A 422 8.67 -13.85 -2.05
N GLN A 423 9.51 -14.63 -2.73
CA GLN A 423 10.04 -14.32 -4.06
C GLN A 423 9.95 -15.53 -5.01
N GLY A 424 8.76 -16.12 -5.12
CA GLY A 424 8.53 -17.25 -6.00
C GLY A 424 9.30 -18.48 -5.51
N HIS A 425 10.32 -18.88 -6.27
CA HIS A 425 11.23 -19.97 -5.92
C HIS A 425 12.60 -19.49 -5.42
N VAL A 426 12.81 -18.18 -5.33
CA VAL A 426 14.05 -17.58 -4.84
C VAL A 426 13.95 -17.44 -3.31
N PRO A 427 14.88 -18.03 -2.53
CA PRO A 427 14.84 -18.03 -1.07
C PRO A 427 15.34 -16.71 -0.47
N ALA A 428 14.97 -15.57 -1.06
CA ALA A 428 15.41 -14.25 -0.60
C ALA A 428 14.75 -13.85 0.73
N LEU A 429 13.46 -14.16 0.90
CA LEU A 429 12.71 -13.93 2.13
C LEU A 429 11.69 -15.04 2.34
N MET A 430 11.72 -15.63 3.53
CA MET A 430 10.96 -16.83 3.88
C MET A 430 10.45 -16.76 5.32
N SER A 431 9.37 -17.49 5.60
CA SER A 431 8.90 -17.71 6.97
C SER A 431 8.35 -19.13 7.15
N GLY A 432 8.35 -19.61 8.39
CA GLY A 432 7.79 -20.92 8.74
C GLY A 432 7.99 -21.27 10.21
N SER A 433 7.18 -22.19 10.72
CA SER A 433 7.36 -22.82 12.02
C SER A 433 8.58 -23.75 12.03
N GLN A 434 9.06 -24.13 13.21
CA GLN A 434 10.15 -25.08 13.37
C GLN A 434 9.92 -26.38 12.58
N GLU A 435 8.72 -26.94 12.68
CA GLU A 435 8.29 -28.17 12.01
C GLU A 435 8.34 -28.02 10.50
N GLU A 436 7.92 -26.86 9.99
CA GLU A 436 7.83 -26.57 8.57
C GLU A 436 9.22 -26.34 7.94
N TRP A 437 10.13 -25.66 8.65
CA TRP A 437 11.54 -25.57 8.25
C TRP A 437 12.20 -26.96 8.20
N ARG A 438 11.93 -27.81 9.21
CA ARG A 438 12.44 -29.19 9.25
C ARG A 438 11.89 -30.01 8.10
N ARG A 439 10.57 -29.97 7.86
CA ARG A 439 9.91 -30.62 6.73
C ARG A 439 10.52 -30.16 5.40
N MET A 440 10.78 -28.86 5.25
CA MET A 440 11.37 -28.33 4.02
C MET A 440 12.79 -28.78 3.76
N SER A 441 13.64 -28.92 4.79
CA SER A 441 15.00 -29.45 4.59
C SER A 441 15.00 -30.83 3.92
N VAL A 442 14.00 -31.68 4.25
CA VAL A 442 13.82 -33.00 3.67
C VAL A 442 13.28 -32.88 2.24
N LEU A 443 12.22 -32.11 2.04
CA LEU A 443 11.54 -31.98 0.75
C LEU A 443 12.42 -31.33 -0.33
N LEU A 444 13.22 -30.31 -0.01
CA LEU A 444 14.17 -29.73 -0.96
C LEU A 444 15.20 -30.75 -1.39
N THR A 445 15.73 -31.52 -0.44
CA THR A 445 16.71 -32.57 -0.75
C THR A 445 16.11 -33.67 -1.63
N GLU A 446 14.87 -34.07 -1.36
CA GLU A 446 14.15 -35.05 -2.18
C GLU A 446 13.83 -34.51 -3.58
N SER A 447 13.36 -33.25 -3.68
CA SER A 447 13.15 -32.56 -4.94
C SER A 447 14.45 -32.52 -5.77
N ALA A 448 15.56 -32.14 -5.15
CA ALA A 448 16.87 -32.09 -5.80
C ALA A 448 17.32 -33.45 -6.34
N ILE A 449 17.18 -34.53 -5.53
CA ILE A 449 17.49 -35.91 -5.97
C ILE A 449 16.59 -36.35 -7.13
N LEU A 450 15.32 -35.95 -7.16
CA LEU A 450 14.45 -36.25 -8.29
C LEU A 450 14.90 -35.53 -9.56
N MET A 451 15.38 -34.29 -9.45
CA MET A 451 15.91 -33.54 -10.59
C MET A 451 17.15 -34.21 -11.19
N THR A 452 17.97 -34.92 -10.40
CA THR A 452 19.12 -35.66 -10.94
C THR A 452 18.72 -36.85 -11.82
N ARG A 453 17.44 -37.26 -11.82
CA ARG A 453 16.92 -38.34 -12.67
C ARG A 453 16.45 -37.84 -14.04
N GLN A 454 16.47 -36.52 -14.28
CA GLN A 454 16.14 -35.95 -15.57
C GLN A 454 17.24 -36.27 -16.59
N THR A 455 16.87 -36.39 -17.87
CA THR A 455 17.79 -36.65 -18.98
C THR A 455 17.69 -35.49 -19.98
N PRO A 456 18.79 -34.76 -20.25
CA PRO A 456 20.11 -34.91 -19.62
C PRO A 456 20.11 -34.50 -18.14
N MET A 457 21.00 -35.11 -17.36
CA MET A 457 21.16 -34.75 -15.95
C MET A 457 21.62 -33.29 -15.83
N PRO A 458 21.01 -32.46 -14.97
CA PRO A 458 21.44 -31.10 -14.75
C PRO A 458 22.88 -31.04 -14.22
N ARG A 459 23.67 -30.06 -14.69
CA ARG A 459 25.04 -29.83 -14.20
C ARG A 459 25.10 -29.21 -12.80
N LEU A 460 24.01 -28.55 -12.40
CA LEU A 460 23.85 -27.87 -11.12
C LEU A 460 22.39 -28.05 -10.65
N VAL A 461 22.21 -28.39 -9.38
CA VAL A 461 20.91 -28.38 -8.69
C VAL A 461 21.08 -27.67 -7.34
N SER A 462 20.96 -26.34 -7.36
CA SER A 462 20.89 -25.52 -6.15
C SER A 462 19.56 -25.70 -5.41
N ASP A 463 19.48 -25.19 -4.18
CA ASP A 463 18.22 -25.19 -3.43
C ASP A 463 17.12 -24.36 -4.12
N MET A 464 17.47 -23.31 -4.87
CA MET A 464 16.53 -22.58 -5.73
C MET A 464 15.90 -23.47 -6.80
N HIS A 465 16.69 -24.34 -7.45
CA HIS A 465 16.17 -25.30 -8.44
C HIS A 465 15.24 -26.31 -7.77
N ALA A 466 15.64 -26.83 -6.61
CA ALA A 466 14.82 -27.74 -5.83
C ALA A 466 13.51 -27.09 -5.38
N MET A 467 13.55 -25.82 -4.95
CA MET A 467 12.41 -24.99 -4.59
C MET A 467 11.49 -24.77 -5.79
N ALA A 468 12.05 -24.45 -6.96
CA ALA A 468 11.28 -24.29 -8.20
C ALA A 468 10.53 -25.57 -8.57
N GLY A 469 11.13 -26.74 -8.36
CA GLY A 469 10.47 -28.04 -8.55
C GLY A 469 9.26 -28.25 -7.63
N LEU A 470 9.31 -27.70 -6.42
CA LEU A 470 8.20 -27.72 -5.45
C LEU A 470 7.11 -26.72 -5.81
N VAL A 471 7.49 -25.48 -6.14
CA VAL A 471 6.56 -24.40 -6.57
C VAL A 471 5.82 -24.79 -7.85
N ASN A 472 6.55 -25.24 -8.87
CA ASN A 472 5.99 -25.57 -10.19
C ASN A 472 5.31 -26.95 -10.24
N LYS A 473 5.28 -27.69 -9.12
CA LYS A 473 4.64 -29.00 -9.00
C LYS A 473 5.16 -30.07 -9.98
N SER A 474 6.28 -29.82 -10.66
CA SER A 474 6.73 -30.58 -11.83
C SER A 474 7.40 -31.93 -11.49
N GLY A 475 7.80 -32.15 -10.23
CA GLY A 475 8.52 -33.37 -9.81
C GLY A 475 7.78 -34.31 -8.84
N LEU A 476 6.80 -33.81 -8.09
CA LEU A 476 6.13 -34.57 -7.02
C LEU A 476 4.64 -34.73 -7.33
N LYS A 477 4.32 -35.50 -8.40
CA LYS A 477 2.96 -35.61 -8.96
C LYS A 477 1.84 -35.98 -7.96
N ASN A 478 2.17 -36.49 -6.76
CA ASN A 478 1.20 -36.83 -5.71
C ASN A 478 1.49 -36.23 -4.32
N LYS A 479 2.49 -35.32 -4.17
CA LYS A 479 2.83 -34.68 -2.87
C LYS A 479 2.88 -33.14 -2.93
N SER A 480 2.60 -32.53 -4.08
CA SER A 480 2.96 -31.13 -4.36
C SER A 480 1.88 -30.09 -4.10
N PHE A 481 0.60 -30.45 -3.97
CA PHE A 481 -0.46 -29.44 -3.84
C PHE A 481 -0.32 -28.59 -2.57
N ASP A 482 0.26 -29.14 -1.50
CA ASP A 482 0.44 -28.46 -0.21
C ASP A 482 1.91 -28.31 0.21
N ALA A 483 2.86 -28.44 -0.71
CA ALA A 483 4.28 -28.49 -0.35
C ALA A 483 4.77 -27.21 0.34
N LEU A 484 4.39 -26.04 -0.19
CA LEU A 484 4.70 -24.72 0.37
C LEU A 484 3.79 -23.65 -0.22
N THR A 485 3.77 -22.48 0.42
CA THR A 485 3.09 -21.28 -0.06
C THR A 485 4.10 -20.32 -0.71
N SER A 486 3.78 -19.75 -1.88
CA SER A 486 4.71 -18.91 -2.65
C SER A 486 4.04 -17.63 -3.14
N TYR A 487 4.70 -16.50 -2.93
CA TYR A 487 4.28 -15.16 -3.35
C TYR A 487 5.44 -14.42 -4.03
N ASN A 488 5.14 -13.31 -4.72
CA ASN A 488 6.14 -12.41 -5.31
C ASN A 488 6.05 -11.01 -4.67
N TRP A 489 6.37 -10.93 -3.38
CA TRP A 489 6.30 -9.70 -2.58
C TRP A 489 7.66 -9.09 -2.26
N VAL A 490 8.73 -9.78 -2.64
CA VAL A 490 10.10 -9.25 -2.64
C VAL A 490 10.38 -8.71 -4.04
N ALA A 491 10.78 -7.45 -4.13
CA ALA A 491 11.21 -6.85 -5.39
C ALA A 491 12.59 -7.38 -5.81
N ASP A 492 12.78 -7.56 -7.11
CA ASP A 492 14.12 -7.58 -7.66
C ASP A 492 14.70 -6.15 -7.66
N ALA A 493 15.94 -5.99 -7.22
CA ALA A 493 16.52 -4.67 -7.01
C ALA A 493 16.90 -3.92 -8.31
N THR A 494 16.70 -4.50 -9.50
CA THR A 494 17.15 -3.95 -10.81
C THR A 494 16.83 -2.47 -11.02
N THR A 495 15.63 -2.02 -10.62
CA THR A 495 15.22 -0.60 -10.73
C THR A 495 15.73 0.25 -9.57
N TYR A 496 15.84 -0.32 -8.36
CA TYR A 496 16.18 0.37 -7.12
C TYR A 496 17.67 0.68 -6.97
N VAL A 497 18.52 -0.16 -7.55
CA VAL A 497 19.98 -0.01 -7.44
C VAL A 497 20.52 1.14 -8.29
N ARG A 498 19.73 1.64 -9.26
CA ARG A 498 20.15 2.70 -10.17
C ARG A 498 20.33 4.03 -9.44
N PRO A 499 21.38 4.81 -9.75
CA PRO A 499 21.62 6.11 -9.11
C PRO A 499 20.50 7.13 -9.34
N ASP A 500 19.75 6.99 -10.44
CA ASP A 500 18.62 7.85 -10.85
C ASP A 500 17.26 7.35 -10.33
N SER A 501 17.25 6.32 -9.47
CA SER A 501 16.02 5.86 -8.80
C SER A 501 15.39 7.01 -8.02
N GLU A 502 14.12 7.30 -8.31
CA GLU A 502 13.36 8.37 -7.67
C GLU A 502 12.58 7.82 -6.45
N CYS A 503 12.14 8.69 -5.55
CA CYS A 503 11.26 8.26 -4.46
C CYS A 503 9.95 7.62 -4.96
N GLY A 504 9.54 7.88 -6.20
CA GLY A 504 8.43 7.18 -6.83
C GLY A 504 8.65 5.66 -6.95
N ASP A 505 9.88 5.23 -7.23
CA ASP A 505 10.23 3.81 -7.38
C ASP A 505 10.08 3.08 -6.04
N PHE A 506 10.57 3.69 -4.97
CA PHE A 506 10.49 3.17 -3.59
C PHE A 506 9.06 3.15 -3.00
N ARG A 507 8.10 3.83 -3.63
CA ARG A 507 6.68 3.80 -3.21
C ARG A 507 5.95 2.56 -3.70
N SER A 508 6.52 1.83 -4.65
CA SER A 508 6.01 0.50 -5.00
C SER A 508 6.11 -0.39 -3.76
N PHE A 509 5.00 -1.01 -3.38
CA PHE A 509 5.00 -1.82 -2.18
C PHE A 509 5.64 -3.16 -2.45
N HIS A 510 6.72 -3.36 -1.73
CA HIS A 510 7.39 -4.64 -1.56
C HIS A 510 7.73 -4.78 -0.08
N LEU A 511 7.70 -6.02 0.41
CA LEU A 511 8.07 -6.30 1.79
C LEU A 511 9.58 -6.14 2.00
N ALA A 512 10.34 -6.47 0.96
CA ALA A 512 11.79 -6.39 0.91
C ALA A 512 12.28 -6.20 -0.54
N ILE A 513 13.55 -5.85 -0.70
CA ILE A 513 14.27 -5.88 -1.98
C ILE A 513 15.38 -6.91 -1.92
N HIS A 514 15.52 -7.70 -2.98
CA HIS A 514 16.60 -8.66 -3.14
C HIS A 514 17.65 -8.09 -4.10
N VAL A 515 18.82 -7.74 -3.56
CA VAL A 515 19.96 -7.18 -4.30
C VAL A 515 20.82 -8.31 -4.86
N SER A 516 20.19 -9.11 -5.73
CA SER A 516 20.75 -10.31 -6.35
C SER A 516 21.90 -9.99 -7.30
N HIS A 517 22.70 -11.00 -7.67
CA HIS A 517 23.70 -10.83 -8.73
C HIS A 517 23.07 -10.35 -10.05
N ALA A 518 21.93 -10.93 -10.43
CA ALA A 518 21.20 -10.56 -11.65
C ALA A 518 20.77 -9.10 -11.60
N SER A 519 20.22 -8.64 -10.46
CA SER A 519 19.76 -7.26 -10.29
C SER A 519 20.88 -6.23 -10.46
N LEU A 520 22.09 -6.57 -10.03
CA LEU A 520 23.26 -5.70 -10.13
C LEU A 520 23.86 -5.70 -11.53
N THR A 521 23.91 -6.85 -12.19
CA THR A 521 24.36 -6.92 -13.59
C THR A 521 23.37 -6.26 -14.53
N GLU A 522 22.07 -6.50 -14.38
CA GLU A 522 21.02 -5.93 -15.24
C GLU A 522 20.75 -4.46 -14.93
N GLY A 523 20.70 -4.10 -13.64
CA GLY A 523 20.37 -2.75 -13.20
C GLY A 523 21.49 -1.74 -13.43
N LEU A 524 22.75 -2.16 -13.26
CA LEU A 524 23.92 -1.28 -13.29
C LEU A 524 24.95 -1.64 -14.38
N GLY A 525 24.75 -2.72 -15.12
CA GLY A 525 25.73 -3.21 -16.10
C GLY A 525 27.02 -3.73 -15.47
N LEU A 526 26.98 -4.18 -14.20
CA LEU A 526 28.18 -4.66 -13.50
C LEU A 526 28.64 -6.02 -14.04
N PRO A 527 29.94 -6.18 -14.36
CA PRO A 527 30.54 -7.48 -14.62
C PRO A 527 30.38 -8.40 -13.41
N MET A 528 30.15 -9.70 -13.65
CA MET A 528 29.86 -10.69 -12.62
C MET A 528 30.94 -10.75 -11.52
N GLU A 529 32.20 -10.56 -11.90
CA GLU A 529 33.36 -10.53 -11.02
C GLU A 529 33.41 -9.32 -10.08
N GLU A 530 32.75 -8.21 -10.42
CA GLU A 530 32.68 -7.00 -9.59
C GLU A 530 31.49 -7.00 -8.63
N VAL A 531 30.45 -7.79 -8.92
CA VAL A 531 29.19 -7.78 -8.18
C VAL A 531 29.40 -7.97 -6.68
N GLU A 532 30.14 -9.00 -6.27
CA GLU A 532 30.38 -9.28 -4.85
C GLU A 532 31.13 -8.14 -4.16
N ALA A 533 32.12 -7.54 -4.83
CA ALA A 533 32.91 -6.45 -4.28
C ALA A 533 32.09 -5.15 -4.11
N ARG A 534 31.16 -4.89 -5.04
CA ARG A 534 30.36 -3.65 -5.05
C ARG A 534 29.04 -3.73 -4.31
N ARG A 535 28.49 -4.93 -4.11
CA ARG A 535 27.19 -5.15 -3.46
C ARG A 535 27.04 -4.42 -2.12
N PRO A 536 28.00 -4.45 -1.17
CA PRO A 536 27.82 -3.80 0.13
C PRO A 536 27.55 -2.30 0.02
N THR A 537 28.30 -1.60 -0.83
CA THR A 537 28.15 -0.17 -1.08
C THR A 537 26.80 0.12 -1.72
N ILE A 538 26.40 -0.67 -2.72
CA ILE A 538 25.14 -0.48 -3.44
C ILE A 538 23.94 -0.74 -2.53
N MET A 539 23.98 -1.77 -1.69
CA MET A 539 22.95 -2.05 -0.70
C MET A 539 22.78 -0.87 0.26
N LYS A 540 23.88 -0.36 0.80
CA LYS A 540 23.89 0.81 1.69
C LYS A 540 23.29 2.04 1.00
N GLU A 541 23.79 2.40 -0.18
CA GLU A 541 23.32 3.58 -0.92
C GLU A 541 21.84 3.48 -1.30
N THR A 542 21.41 2.31 -1.78
CA THR A 542 20.01 2.05 -2.14
C THR A 542 19.10 2.21 -0.95
N MET A 543 19.49 1.67 0.21
CA MET A 543 18.68 1.77 1.41
C MET A 543 18.69 3.15 2.04
N GLU A 544 19.81 3.88 2.02
CA GLU A 544 19.80 5.28 2.49
C GLU A 544 18.89 6.16 1.61
N ARG A 545 18.84 5.92 0.29
CA ARG A 545 17.83 6.55 -0.58
C ARG A 545 16.41 6.18 -0.14
N PHE A 546 16.13 4.88 0.05
CA PHE A 546 14.83 4.41 0.53
C PHE A 546 14.42 5.11 1.84
N TRP A 547 15.30 5.13 2.85
CA TRP A 547 15.03 5.76 4.14
C TRP A 547 14.77 7.27 4.01
N SER A 548 15.50 7.95 3.13
CA SER A 548 15.27 9.39 2.85
C SER A 548 13.96 9.68 2.11
N CYS A 549 13.40 8.69 1.43
CA CYS A 549 12.13 8.83 0.73
C CYS A 549 10.91 8.60 1.63
N ILE A 550 11.09 7.89 2.75
CA ILE A 550 10.00 7.58 3.69
C ILE A 550 10.05 8.38 5.00
N GLY A 551 11.19 8.97 5.35
CA GLY A 551 11.33 9.91 6.47
C GLY A 551 11.12 11.34 6.02
#